data_AF-A0A3D2Q1J4-F1
#
_entry.id   AF-A0A3D2Q1J4-F1
#
_cell.length_a   1.000
_cell.length_b   1.000
_cell.length_c   1.000
_cell.angle_alpha   90.00
_cell.angle_beta   90.00
_cell.angle_gamma   90.00
#
_symmetry.space_group_name_H-M   'P 1'
#
loop_
_entity.id
_entity.type
_entity.pdbx_description
1 polymer ?
#
loop_
_entity_poly.entity_id
_entity_poly.type
_entity_poly.pdbx_seq_one_letter_code
_entity_poly.pdbx_strand_id
1 'polypeptide(L)'
;QKRMGIPFLYLRIKRRKSMALGIVIFVLGLYFLSSFVWFIEVTGNRHYSSAEVLGVAAEAGLKQGVLKKQLKPKIIEKVIQECLPDISWVGVTVKGTKVVVETVEKTQVKKEKNENHAHVIAKKTGIVKEILVINGQAVVREEDTVVPGQILISGTPEQGQSAGEAKKPLYVHAKGIVSARVWYNGYGEAYLKEKGQRYTGRTATRLILKIGFKELRINPSGIPFTKYKKEV
;
A
#
# COMPACT_ATOMS: atom_id res chain seq x y z
N GLN A 1 -47.29 -39.30 -18.41
CA GLN A 1 -46.13 -38.62 -19.05
C GLN A 1 -46.01 -37.20 -18.52
N LYS A 2 -44.97 -36.88 -17.73
CA LYS A 2 -44.72 -35.51 -17.25
C LYS A 2 -44.15 -34.67 -18.41
N ARG A 3 -44.98 -33.82 -19.01
CA ARG A 3 -44.55 -32.83 -20.01
C ARG A 3 -43.99 -31.61 -19.29
N MET A 4 -42.68 -31.48 -19.23
CA MET A 4 -41.98 -30.30 -18.66
C MET A 4 -41.19 -29.60 -19.78
N GLY A 5 -41.47 -28.32 -19.99
CA GLY A 5 -40.77 -27.48 -20.96
C GLY A 5 -41.30 -26.04 -20.95
N ILE A 6 -40.47 -25.10 -21.43
CA ILE A 6 -40.78 -23.66 -21.61
C ILE A 6 -42.16 -23.42 -22.26
N PRO A 7 -42.60 -24.16 -23.30
CA PRO A 7 -43.93 -23.94 -23.90
C PRO A 7 -45.12 -24.22 -22.96
N PHE A 8 -44.97 -25.08 -21.93
CA PHE A 8 -46.03 -25.34 -20.96
C PHE A 8 -46.11 -24.24 -19.88
N LEU A 9 -44.96 -23.63 -19.53
CA LEU A 9 -44.90 -22.46 -18.65
C LEU A 9 -45.59 -21.25 -19.29
N TYR A 10 -45.39 -21.05 -20.61
CA TYR A 10 -46.02 -19.99 -21.40
C TYR A 10 -47.56 -20.12 -21.42
N LEU A 11 -48.10 -21.32 -21.65
CA LEU A 11 -49.55 -21.57 -21.61
C LEU A 11 -50.16 -21.30 -20.21
N ARG A 12 -49.39 -21.56 -19.15
CA ARG A 12 -49.82 -21.32 -17.75
C ARG A 12 -49.79 -19.83 -17.39
N ILE A 13 -48.79 -19.09 -17.88
CA ILE A 13 -48.64 -17.63 -17.71
C ILE A 13 -49.72 -16.86 -18.50
N LYS A 14 -50.08 -17.31 -19.71
CA LYS A 14 -51.12 -16.67 -20.54
C LYS A 14 -52.51 -16.68 -19.88
N ARG A 15 -52.79 -17.69 -19.05
CA ARG A 15 -54.05 -17.82 -18.28
C ARG A 15 -54.08 -16.94 -17.02
N ARG A 16 -52.93 -16.43 -16.56
CA ARG A 16 -52.77 -15.58 -15.36
C ARG A 16 -52.11 -14.25 -15.72
N LYS A 17 -52.86 -13.40 -16.41
CA LYS A 17 -52.39 -12.06 -16.86
C LYS A 17 -51.85 -11.19 -15.72
N SER A 18 -52.43 -11.28 -14.51
CA SER A 18 -51.96 -10.57 -13.31
C SER A 18 -50.55 -10.99 -12.88
N MET A 19 -50.23 -12.28 -12.99
CA MET A 19 -48.92 -12.82 -12.63
C MET A 19 -47.84 -12.41 -13.65
N ALA A 20 -48.19 -12.39 -14.94
CA ALA A 20 -47.32 -11.86 -15.98
C ALA A 20 -47.02 -10.37 -15.76
N LEU A 21 -48.05 -9.58 -15.45
CA LEU A 21 -47.92 -8.15 -15.15
C LEU A 21 -47.02 -7.91 -13.93
N GLY A 22 -47.20 -8.70 -12.86
CA GLY A 22 -46.37 -8.61 -11.66
C GLY A 22 -44.89 -8.87 -11.94
N ILE A 23 -44.57 -9.87 -12.78
CA ILE A 23 -43.19 -10.14 -13.19
C ILE A 23 -42.60 -8.96 -13.97
N VAL A 24 -43.36 -8.39 -14.91
CA VAL A 24 -42.90 -7.22 -15.69
C VAL A 24 -42.64 -6.02 -14.78
N ILE A 25 -43.57 -5.70 -13.87
CA ILE A 25 -43.41 -4.61 -12.89
C ILE A 25 -42.21 -4.86 -11.99
N PHE A 26 -42.02 -6.10 -11.53
CA PHE A 26 -40.90 -6.47 -10.67
C PHE A 26 -39.56 -6.26 -11.39
N VAL A 27 -39.44 -6.71 -12.64
CA VAL A 27 -38.22 -6.52 -13.45
C VAL A 27 -37.97 -5.04 -13.74
N LEU A 28 -39.00 -4.27 -14.08
CA LEU A 28 -38.89 -2.82 -14.25
C LEU A 28 -38.46 -2.13 -12.95
N GLY A 29 -39.01 -2.55 -11.81
CA GLY A 29 -38.63 -2.07 -10.49
C GLY A 29 -37.17 -2.36 -10.17
N LEU A 30 -36.68 -3.58 -10.45
CA LEU A 30 -35.26 -3.91 -10.29
C LEU A 30 -34.36 -3.05 -11.18
N TYR A 31 -34.78 -2.79 -12.42
CA TYR A 31 -34.02 -1.94 -13.35
C TYR A 31 -33.98 -0.48 -12.88
N PHE A 32 -35.10 0.01 -12.36
CA PHE A 32 -35.21 1.34 -11.75
C PHE A 32 -34.30 1.45 -10.51
N LEU A 33 -34.38 0.52 -9.56
CA LEU A 33 -33.54 0.52 -8.35
C LEU A 33 -32.04 0.34 -8.69
N SER A 34 -31.71 -0.45 -9.70
CA SER A 34 -30.34 -0.63 -10.18
C SER A 34 -29.76 0.65 -10.79
N SER A 35 -30.60 1.59 -11.21
CA SER A 35 -30.16 2.86 -11.80
C SER A 35 -29.67 3.89 -10.79
N PHE A 36 -29.83 3.62 -9.48
CA PHE A 36 -29.42 4.50 -8.38
C PHE A 36 -28.07 4.09 -7.76
N VAL A 37 -27.40 5.08 -7.18
CA VAL A 37 -26.23 4.87 -6.32
C VAL A 37 -26.68 4.66 -4.88
N TRP A 38 -26.44 3.45 -4.36
CA TRP A 38 -26.81 3.08 -2.99
C TRP A 38 -25.62 3.20 -2.04
N PHE A 39 -24.41 2.89 -2.53
CA PHE A 39 -23.20 2.84 -1.72
C PHE A 39 -22.12 3.73 -2.32
N ILE A 40 -21.45 4.50 -1.47
CA ILE A 40 -20.27 5.28 -1.82
C ILE A 40 -19.15 4.81 -0.91
N GLU A 41 -18.05 4.37 -1.50
CA GLU A 41 -16.88 3.87 -0.79
C GLU A 41 -15.69 4.76 -1.12
N VAL A 42 -14.99 5.24 -0.10
CA VAL A 42 -13.80 6.07 -0.24
C VAL A 42 -12.60 5.23 0.18
N THR A 43 -11.57 5.18 -0.65
CA THR A 43 -10.37 4.38 -0.40
C THR A 43 -9.10 5.17 -0.72
N GLY A 44 -7.99 4.81 -0.08
CA GLY A 44 -6.69 5.46 -0.31
C GLY A 44 -6.44 6.72 0.53
N ASN A 45 -7.34 7.03 1.47
CA ASN A 45 -7.18 8.12 2.41
C ASN A 45 -6.19 7.75 3.53
N ARG A 46 -5.26 8.66 3.86
CA ARG A 46 -4.32 8.52 4.98
C ARG A 46 -4.43 9.71 5.93
N HIS A 47 -4.40 10.92 5.40
CA HIS A 47 -4.54 12.15 6.16
C HIS A 47 -5.99 12.63 6.22
N TYR A 48 -6.75 12.52 5.13
CA TYR A 48 -8.15 12.96 5.11
C TYR A 48 -9.10 11.88 5.65
N SER A 49 -10.12 12.30 6.38
CA SER A 49 -11.20 11.41 6.78
C SER A 49 -12.12 11.11 5.59
N SER A 50 -12.72 9.92 5.59
CA SER A 50 -13.69 9.56 4.54
C SER A 50 -14.90 10.53 4.51
N ALA A 51 -15.23 11.14 5.65
CA ALA A 51 -16.32 12.10 5.77
C ALA A 51 -16.01 13.43 5.04
N GLU A 52 -14.77 13.93 5.12
CA GLU A 52 -14.35 15.15 4.42
C GLU A 52 -14.39 14.96 2.91
N VAL A 53 -13.82 13.85 2.42
CA VAL A 53 -13.84 13.51 0.98
C VAL A 53 -15.28 13.36 0.49
N LEU A 54 -16.14 12.72 1.28
CA LEU A 54 -17.55 12.53 0.93
C LEU A 54 -18.35 13.83 1.00
N GLY A 55 -18.00 14.76 1.89
CA GLY A 55 -18.57 16.10 1.95
C GLY A 55 -18.29 16.89 0.67
N VAL A 56 -17.02 16.94 0.26
CA VAL A 56 -16.62 17.61 -0.99
C VAL A 56 -17.24 16.93 -2.21
N ALA A 57 -17.26 15.60 -2.24
CA ALA A 57 -17.89 14.86 -3.33
C ALA A 57 -19.42 15.13 -3.41
N ALA A 58 -20.07 15.34 -2.26
CA ALA A 58 -21.47 15.68 -2.18
C ALA A 58 -21.77 17.08 -2.74
N GLU A 59 -20.86 18.05 -2.61
CA GLU A 59 -20.95 19.36 -3.27
C GLU A 59 -20.90 19.23 -4.79
N ALA A 60 -20.08 18.29 -5.29
CA ALA A 60 -20.01 17.97 -6.72
C ALA A 60 -21.17 17.09 -7.23
N GLY A 61 -22.15 16.74 -6.38
CA GLY A 61 -23.34 15.97 -6.74
C GLY A 61 -23.23 14.45 -6.54
N LEU A 62 -22.14 13.95 -5.96
CA LEU A 62 -22.02 12.55 -5.56
C LEU A 62 -22.67 12.33 -4.19
N LYS A 63 -23.95 11.99 -4.18
CA LYS A 63 -24.72 11.68 -2.96
C LYS A 63 -25.36 10.30 -3.06
N GLN A 64 -25.71 9.73 -1.91
CA GLN A 64 -26.49 8.49 -1.88
C GLN A 64 -27.91 8.77 -2.43
N GLY A 65 -28.43 7.85 -3.24
CA GLY A 65 -29.75 7.97 -3.87
C GLY A 65 -29.78 8.81 -5.16
N VAL A 66 -28.65 9.24 -5.71
CA VAL A 66 -28.61 9.93 -7.01
C VAL A 66 -28.68 8.95 -8.17
N LEU A 67 -29.26 9.40 -9.28
CA LEU A 67 -29.29 8.64 -10.53
C LEU A 67 -27.89 8.57 -11.15
N LYS A 68 -27.47 7.37 -11.58
CA LYS A 68 -26.17 7.18 -12.24
C LYS A 68 -25.96 8.06 -13.47
N LYS A 69 -27.05 8.43 -14.15
CA LYS A 69 -27.03 9.30 -15.33
C LYS A 69 -26.68 10.77 -15.01
N GLN A 70 -26.94 11.22 -13.79
CA GLN A 70 -26.64 12.60 -13.38
C GLN A 70 -25.19 12.77 -12.92
N LEU A 71 -24.52 11.67 -12.57
CA LEU A 71 -23.12 11.67 -12.16
C LEU A 71 -22.20 11.97 -13.33
N LYS A 72 -21.33 12.97 -13.13
CA LYS A 72 -20.25 13.32 -14.06
C LYS A 72 -18.92 13.07 -13.36
N PRO A 73 -18.35 11.85 -13.45
CA PRO A 73 -17.15 11.47 -12.70
C PRO A 73 -16.00 12.47 -12.84
N LYS A 74 -15.71 12.92 -14.06
CA LYS A 74 -14.64 13.90 -14.34
C LYS A 74 -14.81 15.24 -13.61
N ILE A 75 -16.06 15.68 -13.42
CA ILE A 75 -16.33 16.94 -12.71
C ILE A 75 -16.13 16.73 -11.22
N ILE A 76 -16.61 15.61 -10.69
CA ILE A 76 -16.44 15.25 -9.28
C ILE A 76 -14.96 15.10 -8.93
N GLU A 77 -14.18 14.39 -9.77
CA GLU A 77 -12.72 14.26 -9.62
C GLU A 77 -12.04 15.63 -9.55
N LYS A 78 -12.39 16.53 -10.47
CA LYS A 78 -11.83 17.88 -10.53
C LYS A 78 -12.17 18.70 -9.28
N VAL A 79 -13.42 18.70 -8.83
CA VAL A 79 -13.84 19.43 -7.62
C VAL A 79 -13.11 18.89 -6.38
N ILE A 80 -13.00 17.56 -6.23
CA ILE A 80 -12.27 16.96 -5.11
C ILE A 80 -10.81 17.39 -5.13
N GLN A 81 -10.17 17.39 -6.30
CA GLN A 81 -8.77 17.79 -6.45
C GLN A 81 -8.54 19.29 -6.20
N GLU A 82 -9.51 20.15 -6.52
CA GLU A 82 -9.44 21.60 -6.28
C GLU A 82 -9.64 21.94 -4.80
N CYS A 83 -10.58 21.28 -4.11
CA CYS A 83 -10.86 21.53 -2.70
C CYS A 83 -9.81 20.90 -1.76
N LEU A 84 -9.15 19.81 -2.18
CA LEU A 84 -8.19 19.06 -1.36
C LEU A 84 -6.79 19.06 -2.01
N PRO A 85 -5.98 20.12 -1.80
CA PRO A 85 -4.71 20.31 -2.52
C PRO A 85 -3.63 19.29 -2.16
N ASP A 86 -3.74 18.59 -1.04
CA ASP A 86 -2.83 17.51 -0.65
C ASP A 86 -3.11 16.20 -1.40
N ILE A 87 -4.22 16.10 -2.14
CA ILE A 87 -4.49 14.95 -3.00
C ILE A 87 -3.74 15.12 -4.33
N SER A 88 -2.96 14.10 -4.70
CA SER A 88 -2.22 14.04 -5.97
C SER A 88 -3.08 13.56 -7.13
N TRP A 89 -4.01 12.65 -6.86
CA TRP A 89 -4.88 12.05 -7.86
C TRP A 89 -6.18 11.55 -7.23
N VAL A 90 -7.28 11.65 -7.97
CA VAL A 90 -8.60 11.16 -7.59
C VAL A 90 -9.17 10.38 -8.78
N GLY A 91 -9.73 9.21 -8.52
CA GLY A 91 -10.50 8.43 -9.48
C GLY A 91 -11.90 8.12 -8.96
N VAL A 92 -12.92 8.36 -9.77
CA VAL A 92 -14.32 8.06 -9.44
C VAL A 92 -14.85 7.00 -10.38
N THR A 93 -15.03 5.78 -9.87
CA THR A 93 -15.51 4.64 -10.67
C THR A 93 -16.87 4.15 -10.20
N VAL A 94 -17.81 3.99 -11.14
CA VAL A 94 -19.13 3.42 -10.87
C VAL A 94 -19.10 1.90 -11.08
N LYS A 95 -19.32 1.12 -10.02
CA LYS A 95 -19.41 -0.35 -10.03
C LYS A 95 -20.83 -0.79 -9.67
N GLY A 96 -21.68 -0.98 -10.68
CA GLY A 96 -23.08 -1.40 -10.49
C GLY A 96 -23.93 -0.32 -9.81
N THR A 97 -24.28 -0.55 -8.54
CA THR A 97 -24.99 0.39 -7.65
C THR A 97 -24.07 1.06 -6.62
N LYS A 98 -22.78 0.74 -6.64
CA LYS A 98 -21.75 1.32 -5.78
C LYS A 98 -20.88 2.31 -6.58
N VAL A 99 -20.47 3.40 -5.96
CA VAL A 99 -19.42 4.28 -6.46
C VAL A 99 -18.19 4.14 -5.57
N VAL A 100 -17.02 3.97 -6.18
CA VAL A 100 -15.73 3.93 -5.49
C VAL A 100 -14.96 5.19 -5.83
N VAL A 101 -14.58 5.93 -4.80
CA VAL A 101 -13.70 7.10 -4.89
C VAL A 101 -12.34 6.66 -4.37
N GLU A 102 -11.36 6.64 -5.26
CA GLU A 102 -9.97 6.30 -4.95
C GLU A 102 -9.17 7.59 -4.88
N THR A 103 -8.53 7.87 -3.74
CA THR A 103 -7.69 9.06 -3.56
C THR A 103 -6.26 8.65 -3.32
N VAL A 104 -5.32 9.34 -3.97
CA VAL A 104 -3.88 9.17 -3.72
C VAL A 104 -3.33 10.49 -3.22
N GLU A 105 -2.90 10.51 -1.96
CA GLU A 105 -2.36 11.70 -1.30
C GLU A 105 -0.88 11.92 -1.64
N LYS A 106 -0.48 13.19 -1.71
CA LYS A 106 0.91 13.60 -1.88
C LYS A 106 1.69 13.21 -0.63
N THR A 107 2.78 12.49 -0.82
CA THR A 107 3.73 12.29 0.28
C THR A 107 4.48 13.60 0.48
N GLN A 108 4.10 14.39 1.48
CA GLN A 108 4.89 15.54 1.88
C GLN A 108 6.22 15.02 2.45
N VAL A 109 7.29 15.13 1.66
CA VAL A 109 8.65 15.04 2.23
C VAL A 109 8.72 16.17 3.23
N LYS A 110 8.76 15.82 4.52
CA LYS A 110 8.90 16.76 5.62
C LYS A 110 10.05 17.71 5.25
N LYS A 111 9.73 18.94 4.82
CA LYS A 111 10.76 19.96 4.62
C LYS A 111 11.41 20.08 5.99
N GLU A 112 12.63 19.58 6.11
CA GLU A 112 13.38 19.74 7.35
C GLU A 112 13.43 21.24 7.61
N LYS A 113 12.71 21.68 8.64
CA LYS A 113 12.50 23.09 8.98
C LYS A 113 13.77 23.74 9.55
N ASN A 114 14.89 23.03 9.48
CA ASN A 114 16.18 23.48 9.97
C ASN A 114 16.93 24.12 8.81
N GLU A 115 16.65 25.41 8.57
CA GLU A 115 17.51 26.29 7.77
C GLU A 115 18.73 26.79 8.58
N ASN A 116 18.91 26.28 9.81
CA ASN A 116 20.05 26.60 10.66
C ASN A 116 21.35 26.15 9.99
N HIS A 117 22.43 26.88 10.26
CA HIS A 117 23.76 26.52 9.76
C HIS A 117 24.14 25.12 10.27
N ALA A 118 24.56 24.26 9.35
CA ALA A 118 25.02 22.92 9.69
C ALA A 118 26.18 22.51 8.78
N HIS A 119 26.96 21.56 9.28
CA HIS A 119 28.05 20.92 8.56
C HIS A 119 27.64 19.49 8.18
N VAL A 120 28.18 18.99 7.07
CA VAL A 120 28.10 17.56 6.74
C VAL A 120 29.31 16.88 7.38
N ILE A 121 29.06 15.91 8.28
CA ILE A 121 30.11 15.18 9.00
C ILE A 121 30.18 13.71 8.58
N ALA A 122 31.35 13.11 8.68
CA ALA A 122 31.54 11.68 8.47
C ALA A 122 30.91 10.88 9.61
N LYS A 123 30.11 9.86 9.27
CA LYS A 123 29.54 8.94 10.27
C LYS A 123 30.47 7.78 10.63
N LYS A 124 31.36 7.41 9.71
CA LYS A 124 32.26 6.26 9.80
C LYS A 124 33.63 6.61 9.24
N THR A 125 34.64 5.85 9.66
CA THR A 125 35.96 5.90 9.03
C THR A 125 35.89 5.34 7.61
N GLY A 126 36.48 6.04 6.64
CA GLY A 126 36.55 5.57 5.25
C GLY A 126 37.44 6.42 4.36
N ILE A 127 37.66 5.97 3.13
CA ILE A 127 38.40 6.71 2.10
C ILE A 127 37.40 7.36 1.15
N VAL A 128 37.48 8.68 0.99
CA VAL A 128 36.62 9.47 0.11
C VAL A 128 36.88 9.10 -1.35
N LYS A 129 35.82 8.86 -2.12
CA LYS A 129 35.88 8.52 -3.55
C LYS A 129 35.25 9.57 -4.44
N GLU A 130 34.19 10.22 -3.98
CA GLU A 130 33.47 11.21 -4.77
C GLU A 130 32.85 12.25 -3.83
N ILE A 131 32.90 13.50 -4.26
CA ILE A 131 32.38 14.66 -3.51
C ILE A 131 31.48 15.48 -4.44
N LEU A 132 30.20 15.56 -4.11
CA LEU A 132 29.23 16.44 -4.77
C LEU A 132 28.71 17.46 -3.77
N VAL A 133 29.08 18.74 -3.93
CA VAL A 133 28.63 19.83 -3.06
C VAL A 133 27.44 20.55 -3.71
N ILE A 134 26.31 20.60 -3.02
CA ILE A 134 25.11 21.35 -3.43
C ILE A 134 25.11 22.74 -2.77
N ASN A 135 25.50 22.81 -1.48
CA ASN A 135 25.59 24.04 -0.70
C ASN A 135 26.70 23.91 0.36
N GLY A 136 27.47 24.98 0.61
CA GLY A 136 28.64 24.96 1.49
C GLY A 136 29.97 24.75 0.75
N GLN A 137 31.03 24.48 1.49
CA GLN A 137 32.39 24.30 0.96
C GLN A 137 32.96 22.94 1.36
N ALA A 138 33.45 22.14 0.40
CA ALA A 138 34.14 20.89 0.72
C ALA A 138 35.49 21.16 1.39
N VAL A 139 35.75 20.47 2.51
CA VAL A 139 37.01 20.59 3.28
C VAL A 139 37.93 19.39 3.03
N VAL A 140 37.39 18.30 2.46
CA VAL A 140 38.11 17.08 2.10
C VAL A 140 38.28 16.96 0.60
N ARG A 141 39.24 16.14 0.15
CA ARG A 141 39.51 15.83 -1.25
C ARG A 141 39.27 14.34 -1.54
N GLU A 142 39.19 14.01 -2.82
CA GLU A 142 39.18 12.61 -3.26
C GLU A 142 40.45 11.89 -2.79
N GLU A 143 40.29 10.62 -2.40
CA GLU A 143 41.32 9.77 -1.79
C GLU A 143 41.74 10.13 -0.35
N ASP A 144 41.14 11.16 0.26
CA ASP A 144 41.39 11.45 1.69
C ASP A 144 40.76 10.40 2.61
N THR A 145 41.44 10.09 3.71
CA THR A 145 40.89 9.26 4.78
C THR A 145 40.15 10.14 5.79
N VAL A 146 38.89 9.79 6.05
CA VAL A 146 38.03 10.52 6.99
C VAL A 146 37.70 9.68 8.20
N VAL A 147 37.49 10.32 9.34
CA VAL A 147 37.10 9.69 10.62
C VAL A 147 35.71 10.13 11.07
N PRO A 148 35.00 9.35 11.90
CA PRO A 148 33.70 9.74 12.43
C PRO A 148 33.78 11.09 13.14
N GLY A 149 32.87 12.01 12.82
CA GLY A 149 32.82 13.37 13.37
C GLY A 149 33.62 14.41 12.59
N GLN A 150 34.45 14.01 11.61
CA GLN A 150 35.17 14.95 10.75
C GLN A 150 34.24 15.70 9.82
N ILE A 151 34.44 17.01 9.66
CA ILE A 151 33.70 17.85 8.72
C ILE A 151 34.13 17.52 7.30
N LEU A 152 33.16 17.15 6.46
CA LEU A 152 33.33 16.86 5.04
C LEU A 152 32.96 18.08 4.19
N ILE A 153 31.83 18.70 4.52
CA ILE A 153 31.35 19.93 3.89
C ILE A 153 31.03 20.92 4.99
N SER A 154 31.72 22.07 4.96
CA SER A 154 31.51 23.14 5.91
C SER A 154 30.36 24.06 5.49
N GLY A 155 29.48 24.37 6.44
CA GLY A 155 28.46 25.42 6.33
C GLY A 155 28.96 26.80 6.73
N THR A 156 30.20 26.92 7.19
CA THR A 156 30.84 28.18 7.53
C THR A 156 32.09 28.37 6.67
N PRO A 157 32.32 29.56 6.09
CA PRO A 157 33.56 29.82 5.38
C PRO A 157 34.74 29.75 6.36
N GLU A 158 35.78 29.00 6.01
CA GLU A 158 37.03 29.01 6.77
C GLU A 158 37.72 30.37 6.55
N GLN A 159 38.03 31.07 7.64
CA GLN A 159 38.91 32.24 7.62
C GLN A 159 40.33 31.76 7.28
N GLY A 160 40.71 31.72 6.01
CA GLY A 160 42.07 31.28 5.70
C GLY A 160 42.60 31.34 4.28
N GLN A 161 41.78 31.43 3.22
CA GLN A 161 42.32 31.34 1.85
C GLN A 161 41.62 32.27 0.87
N SER A 162 41.74 33.57 1.09
CA SER A 162 41.91 34.60 0.04
C SER A 162 42.08 35.95 0.71
N ALA A 163 43.32 36.42 0.78
CA ALA A 163 43.63 37.82 1.04
C ALA A 163 43.18 38.63 -0.20
N GLY A 164 41.93 39.09 -0.18
CA GLY A 164 41.34 39.89 -1.24
C GLY A 164 39.83 39.90 -1.14
N GLU A 165 39.30 41.01 -0.61
CA GLU A 165 37.87 41.33 -0.48
C GLU A 165 37.11 40.60 0.64
N ALA A 166 36.89 41.33 1.73
CA ALA A 166 36.04 40.96 2.85
C ALA A 166 34.57 40.82 2.43
N LYS A 167 34.21 39.68 1.82
CA LYS A 167 32.82 39.25 1.71
C LYS A 167 32.37 38.77 3.09
N LYS A 168 31.23 39.29 3.58
CA LYS A 168 30.59 38.86 4.83
C LYS A 168 30.51 37.32 4.87
N PRO A 169 30.83 36.68 6.01
CA PRO A 169 30.74 35.23 6.10
C PRO A 169 29.28 34.82 5.92
N LEU A 170 28.96 34.26 4.75
CA LEU A 170 27.64 33.72 4.48
C LEU A 170 27.61 32.34 5.13
N TYR A 171 26.95 32.27 6.28
CA TYR A 171 26.67 31.00 6.91
C TYR A 171 25.56 30.29 6.13
N VAL A 172 25.78 29.03 5.80
CA VAL A 172 24.87 28.24 4.98
C VAL A 172 24.60 26.87 5.61
N HIS A 173 23.44 26.31 5.30
CA HIS A 173 23.16 24.92 5.62
C HIS A 173 23.89 24.02 4.61
N ALA A 174 25.00 23.39 5.02
CA ALA A 174 25.81 22.55 4.14
C ALA A 174 24.98 21.37 3.63
N LYS A 175 25.01 21.16 2.32
CA LYS A 175 24.28 20.11 1.63
C LYS A 175 25.16 19.52 0.53
N GLY A 176 25.26 18.21 0.50
CA GLY A 176 26.02 17.50 -0.52
C GLY A 176 26.09 16.02 -0.25
N ILE A 177 26.69 15.29 -1.17
CA ILE A 177 26.89 13.85 -1.11
C ILE A 177 28.40 13.61 -1.09
N VAL A 178 28.87 12.88 -0.08
CA VAL A 178 30.27 12.43 0.00
C VAL A 178 30.26 10.91 0.08
N SER A 179 30.72 10.28 -0.99
CA SER A 179 30.82 8.83 -1.10
C SER A 179 32.18 8.38 -0.59
N ALA A 180 32.19 7.49 0.41
CA ALA A 180 33.42 6.94 0.97
C ALA A 180 33.38 5.41 1.04
N ARG A 181 34.51 4.76 0.77
CA ARG A 181 34.70 3.33 0.98
C ARG A 181 34.95 3.07 2.47
N VAL A 182 34.06 2.29 3.08
CA VAL A 182 34.12 1.90 4.50
C VAL A 182 34.27 0.39 4.63
N TRP A 183 34.91 -0.08 5.69
CA TRP A 183 35.03 -1.50 5.98
C TRP A 183 34.01 -1.94 7.03
N TYR A 184 33.44 -3.13 6.85
CA TYR A 184 32.56 -3.80 7.80
C TYR A 184 33.22 -5.09 8.25
N ASN A 185 33.40 -5.24 9.56
CA ASN A 185 33.82 -6.50 10.15
C ASN A 185 32.60 -7.18 10.76
N GLY A 186 32.35 -8.42 10.35
CA GLY A 186 31.33 -9.29 10.94
C GLY A 186 32.00 -10.42 11.69
N TYR A 187 31.42 -10.80 12.82
CA TYR A 187 31.81 -12.00 13.58
C TYR A 187 30.59 -12.91 13.69
N GLY A 188 30.82 -14.22 13.54
CA GLY A 188 29.78 -15.23 13.62
C GLY A 188 30.29 -16.47 14.33
N GLU A 189 29.45 -17.06 15.16
CA GLU A 189 29.72 -18.31 15.86
C GLU A 189 28.78 -19.40 15.34
N ALA A 190 29.30 -20.63 15.23
CA ALA A 190 28.51 -21.79 14.85
C ALA A 190 28.78 -22.95 15.81
N TYR A 191 27.75 -23.76 16.05
CA TYR A 191 27.85 -24.93 16.93
C TYR A 191 28.64 -26.06 16.26
N LEU A 192 29.58 -26.66 16.99
CA LEU A 192 30.45 -27.74 16.49
C LEU A 192 29.70 -29.07 16.23
N LYS A 193 28.56 -29.30 16.86
CA LYS A 193 27.75 -30.52 16.69
C LYS A 193 26.28 -30.17 16.54
N GLU A 194 25.72 -30.52 15.40
CA GLU A 194 24.30 -30.38 15.09
C GLU A 194 23.59 -31.73 15.25
N LYS A 195 22.51 -31.79 16.03
CA LYS A 195 21.69 -33.00 16.16
C LYS A 195 20.50 -32.91 15.19
N GLY A 196 20.60 -33.61 14.06
CA GLY A 196 19.51 -33.76 13.10
C GLY A 196 18.58 -34.94 13.42
N GLN A 197 17.33 -34.86 12.95
CA GLN A 197 16.43 -36.01 12.88
C GLN A 197 16.47 -36.57 11.45
N ARG A 198 16.57 -37.90 11.31
CA ARG A 198 16.50 -38.59 10.01
C ARG A 198 15.32 -39.54 10.02
N TYR A 199 14.51 -39.53 8.97
CA TYR A 199 13.41 -40.49 8.83
C TYR A 199 13.95 -41.91 8.71
N THR A 200 13.29 -42.85 9.37
CA THR A 200 13.63 -44.27 9.35
C THR A 200 13.16 -44.98 8.08
N GLY A 201 12.40 -44.29 7.21
CA GLY A 201 11.80 -44.84 5.99
C GLY A 201 10.57 -45.73 6.21
N ARG A 202 10.21 -46.03 7.48
CA ARG A 202 9.03 -46.83 7.81
C ARG A 202 7.78 -45.95 7.78
N THR A 203 6.74 -46.40 7.09
CA THR A 203 5.45 -45.71 6.99
C THR A 203 4.31 -46.62 7.46
N ALA A 204 3.26 -46.03 8.01
CA ALA A 204 2.03 -46.73 8.36
C ALA A 204 0.86 -45.84 7.96
N THR A 205 -0.04 -46.38 7.14
CA THR A 205 -1.17 -45.64 6.58
C THR A 205 -2.43 -45.95 7.37
N ARG A 206 -3.21 -44.92 7.71
CA ARG A 206 -4.50 -45.08 8.39
C ARG A 206 -5.58 -44.28 7.68
N LEU A 207 -6.72 -44.92 7.46
CA LEU A 207 -7.90 -44.31 6.87
C LEU A 207 -8.82 -43.80 7.98
N ILE A 208 -9.07 -42.49 7.98
CA ILE A 208 -9.93 -41.81 8.95
C ILE A 208 -11.02 -41.08 8.15
N LEU A 209 -12.28 -41.39 8.43
CA LEU A 209 -13.41 -40.69 7.84
C LEU A 209 -13.84 -39.58 8.80
N LYS A 210 -13.74 -38.32 8.36
CA LYS A 210 -14.13 -37.15 9.14
C LYS A 210 -15.49 -36.64 8.65
N ILE A 211 -16.50 -36.68 9.51
CA ILE A 211 -17.85 -36.15 9.26
C ILE A 211 -18.12 -35.05 10.30
N GLY A 212 -17.95 -33.78 9.90
CA GLY A 212 -18.07 -32.64 10.81
C GLY A 212 -17.08 -32.72 11.98
N PHE A 213 -17.61 -32.81 13.21
CA PHE A 213 -16.83 -32.95 14.45
C PHE A 213 -16.54 -34.41 14.85
N LYS A 214 -17.09 -35.40 14.14
CA LYS A 214 -16.88 -36.82 14.46
C LYS A 214 -15.84 -37.43 13.53
N GLU A 215 -14.86 -38.11 14.11
CA GLU A 215 -13.84 -38.87 13.39
C GLU A 215 -14.06 -40.37 13.59
N LEU A 216 -14.37 -41.09 12.51
CA LEU A 216 -14.54 -42.53 12.51
C LEU A 216 -13.27 -43.21 11.97
N ARG A 217 -12.66 -44.08 12.78
CA ARG A 217 -11.46 -44.85 12.39
C ARG A 217 -11.90 -46.14 11.73
N ILE A 218 -11.60 -46.30 10.44
CA ILE A 218 -12.01 -47.48 9.65
C ILE A 218 -11.09 -48.67 9.92
N ASN A 219 -9.82 -48.43 10.28
CA ASN A 219 -8.90 -49.47 10.74
C ASN A 219 -8.34 -49.11 12.14
N PRO A 220 -8.73 -49.82 13.22
CA PRO A 220 -8.36 -49.46 14.59
C PRO A 220 -6.92 -49.84 15.00
N SER A 221 -6.11 -50.45 14.13
CA SER A 221 -4.73 -50.84 14.44
C SER A 221 -3.89 -49.68 14.98
N GLY A 222 -3.30 -49.81 16.18
CA GLY A 222 -2.50 -48.77 16.85
C GLY A 222 -1.28 -48.30 16.06
N ILE A 223 -0.75 -47.11 16.35
CA ILE A 223 0.46 -46.59 15.66
C ILE A 223 1.67 -47.38 16.17
N PRO A 224 2.42 -48.08 15.30
CA PRO A 224 3.51 -48.96 15.72
C PRO A 224 4.83 -48.22 16.00
N PHE A 225 4.86 -46.89 15.87
CA PHE A 225 6.07 -46.08 15.98
C PHE A 225 6.04 -45.16 17.20
N THR A 226 7.13 -45.15 17.98
CA THR A 226 7.31 -44.27 19.14
C THR A 226 7.56 -42.81 18.77
N LYS A 227 8.27 -42.58 17.66
CA LYS A 227 8.49 -41.26 17.06
C LYS A 227 8.10 -41.34 15.60
N TYR A 228 7.12 -40.53 15.20
CA TYR A 228 6.62 -40.46 13.84
C TYR A 228 6.28 -39.02 13.48
N LYS A 229 6.32 -38.72 12.19
CA LYS A 229 5.75 -37.50 11.63
C LYS A 229 4.46 -37.88 10.92
N LYS A 230 3.37 -37.17 11.25
CA LYS A 230 2.08 -37.34 10.57
C LYS A 230 2.08 -36.50 9.30
N GLU A 231 1.82 -37.13 8.16
CA GLU A 231 1.50 -36.46 6.90
C GLU A 231 0.03 -36.75 6.60
N VAL A 232 -0.75 -35.70 6.28
CA VAL A 232 -2.22 -35.70 6.14
C VAL A 232 -2.59 -35.57 4.68
#